data_AF-A0A9W4S9H2-F1
#
_entry.id   AF-A0A9W4S9H2-F1
#
_cell.length_a   1.000
_cell.length_b   1.000
_cell.length_c   1.000
_cell.angle_alpha   90.00
_cell.angle_beta   90.00
_cell.angle_gamma   90.00
#
_symmetry.space_group_name_H-M   'P 1'
#
loop_
_entity.id
_entity.type
_entity.pdbx_description
1 polymer ?
#
loop_
_entity_poly.entity_id
_entity_poly.type
_entity_poly.pdbx_seq_one_letter_code
_entity_poly.pdbx_strand_id
1 'polypeptide(L)'
;MKFFVTLALVLSCSISIFAQDELKTIRNENADKAVALFEQFKTFTVNTPCQPNDQACIDSSFAKCFTTLNDAGELVNVWSLDKCNAGLSCVVLPLVNSRGVSLVCATEQERLDRIAQARAA
;
A
#
# COMPACT_ATOMS: atom_id res chain seq x y z
N MET A 1 38.53 -18.33 39.24
CA MET A 1 38.18 -17.31 38.22
C MET A 1 37.57 -18.00 37.00
N LYS A 2 36.30 -18.44 37.06
CA LYS A 2 35.66 -19.15 35.93
C LYS A 2 34.13 -19.26 36.10
N PHE A 3 33.46 -18.19 36.55
CA PHE A 3 32.00 -18.22 36.74
C PHE A 3 31.27 -16.90 36.42
N PHE A 4 31.96 -15.87 35.93
CA PHE A 4 31.36 -14.54 35.75
C PHE A 4 31.11 -14.12 34.29
N VAL A 5 31.38 -14.97 33.29
CA VAL A 5 31.28 -14.59 31.86
C VAL A 5 29.91 -14.93 31.24
N THR A 6 29.07 -15.74 31.89
CA THR A 6 27.82 -16.23 31.29
C THR A 6 26.58 -15.36 31.52
N LEU A 7 26.61 -14.37 32.41
CA LEU A 7 25.41 -13.59 32.77
C LEU A 7 25.14 -12.37 31.86
N ALA A 8 26.13 -11.92 31.07
CA ALA A 8 25.99 -10.72 30.24
C ALA A 8 25.37 -10.96 28.85
N LEU A 9 25.21 -12.21 28.41
CA LEU A 9 24.73 -12.53 27.06
C LEU A 9 23.20 -12.66 26.93
N VAL A 10 22.46 -12.64 28.04
CA VAL A 10 21.00 -12.92 28.04
C VAL A 10 20.16 -11.63 27.96
N LEU A 11 20.74 -10.47 28.23
CA LEU A 11 19.99 -9.21 28.33
C LEU A 11 19.79 -8.48 26.98
N SER A 12 20.44 -8.91 25.89
CA SER A 12 20.33 -8.27 24.58
C SER A 12 19.26 -8.89 23.66
N CYS A 13 18.66 -10.02 24.02
CA CYS A 13 17.71 -10.74 23.16
C CYS A 13 16.27 -10.22 23.26
N SER A 14 15.89 -9.57 24.36
CA SER A 14 14.50 -9.18 24.63
C SER A 14 14.02 -7.99 23.79
N ILE A 15 14.92 -7.13 23.32
CA ILE A 15 14.55 -5.90 22.58
C ILE A 15 14.09 -6.26 21.15
N SER A 16 14.66 -7.31 20.56
CA SER A 16 14.39 -7.70 19.18
C SER A 16 12.98 -8.29 18.98
N ILE A 17 12.38 -8.86 20.03
CA ILE A 17 11.07 -9.53 19.93
C ILE A 17 9.94 -8.50 19.75
N PHE A 18 10.00 -7.36 20.46
CA PHE A 18 8.97 -6.33 20.38
C PHE A 18 8.89 -5.65 19.00
N ALA A 19 10.05 -5.38 18.39
CA ALA A 19 10.08 -4.76 17.06
C ALA A 19 9.57 -5.69 15.95
N GLN A 20 9.74 -7.01 16.10
CA GLN A 20 9.22 -8.00 15.15
C GLN A 20 7.70 -8.12 15.22
N ASP A 21 7.14 -8.10 16.43
CA ASP A 21 5.69 -8.23 16.63
C ASP A 21 4.92 -6.99 16.11
N GLU A 22 5.51 -5.80 16.26
CA GLU A 22 4.95 -4.58 15.67
C GLU A 22 4.94 -4.65 14.14
N LEU A 23 6.04 -5.06 13.51
CA LEU A 23 6.11 -5.18 12.05
C LEU A 23 5.15 -6.24 11.50
N LYS A 24 5.00 -7.37 12.21
CA LYS A 24 4.01 -8.39 11.88
C LYS A 24 2.59 -7.83 11.92
N THR A 25 2.27 -7.05 12.96
CA THR A 25 0.98 -6.37 13.07
C THR A 25 0.78 -5.37 11.93
N ILE A 26 1.78 -4.52 11.65
CA ILE A 26 1.76 -3.54 10.55
C ILE A 26 1.52 -4.23 9.21
N ARG A 27 2.20 -5.34 8.92
CA ARG A 27 2.04 -6.06 7.65
C ARG A 27 0.65 -6.64 7.49
N ASN A 28 0.08 -7.23 8.54
CA ASN A 28 -1.29 -7.74 8.53
C ASN A 28 -2.30 -6.62 8.30
N GLU A 29 -2.20 -5.51 9.04
CA GLU A 29 -3.07 -4.34 8.85
C GLU A 29 -2.95 -3.76 7.44
N ASN A 30 -1.75 -3.71 6.88
CA ASN A 30 -1.52 -3.23 5.53
C ASN A 30 -2.11 -4.16 4.48
N ALA A 31 -2.07 -5.48 4.70
CA ALA A 31 -2.69 -6.46 3.81
C ALA A 31 -4.21 -6.26 3.74
N ASP A 32 -4.85 -6.07 4.89
CA ASP A 32 -6.29 -5.84 4.97
C ASP A 32 -6.69 -4.50 4.34
N LYS A 33 -5.91 -3.44 4.58
CA LYS A 33 -6.07 -2.15 3.90
C LYS A 33 -5.91 -2.28 2.39
N ALA A 34 -4.94 -3.04 1.91
CA ALA A 34 -4.70 -3.24 0.48
C ALA A 34 -5.87 -3.94 -0.19
N VAL A 35 -6.42 -4.98 0.43
CA VAL A 35 -7.62 -5.68 -0.06
C VAL A 35 -8.81 -4.73 -0.09
N ALA A 36 -9.09 -4.04 1.03
CA ALA A 36 -10.24 -3.14 1.12
C ALA A 36 -10.18 -2.01 0.09
N LEU A 37 -9.01 -1.37 -0.05
CA LEU A 37 -8.84 -0.25 -0.98
C LEU A 37 -8.92 -0.71 -2.45
N PHE A 38 -8.37 -1.89 -2.77
CA PHE A 38 -8.51 -2.46 -4.12
C PHE A 38 -9.99 -2.72 -4.47
N GLU A 39 -10.78 -3.28 -3.54
CA GLU A 39 -12.22 -3.47 -3.75
C GLU A 39 -12.97 -2.14 -3.87
N GLN A 40 -12.60 -1.13 -3.07
CA GLN A 40 -13.17 0.21 -3.19
C GLN A 40 -12.93 0.81 -4.58
N PHE A 41 -11.71 0.70 -5.10
CA PHE A 41 -11.35 1.23 -6.41
C PHE A 41 -12.07 0.58 -7.59
N LYS A 42 -12.59 -0.66 -7.45
CA LYS A 42 -13.47 -1.25 -8.48
C LYS A 42 -14.76 -0.46 -8.70
N THR A 43 -15.17 0.36 -7.74
CA THR A 43 -16.35 1.23 -7.84
C THR A 43 -16.05 2.61 -8.41
N PHE A 44 -14.76 2.93 -8.58
CA PHE A 44 -14.35 4.26 -9.04
C PHE A 44 -14.44 4.36 -10.55
N THR A 45 -14.82 5.54 -11.01
CA THR A 45 -14.81 5.93 -12.43
C THR A 45 -14.11 7.28 -12.54
N VAL A 46 -13.83 7.74 -13.76
CA VAL A 46 -13.29 9.10 -14.00
C VAL A 46 -14.18 10.23 -13.45
N ASN A 47 -15.46 9.94 -13.16
CA ASN A 47 -16.41 10.90 -12.60
C ASN A 47 -16.54 10.81 -11.08
N THR A 48 -15.86 9.86 -10.42
CA THR A 48 -15.85 9.77 -8.96
C THR A 48 -15.23 11.04 -8.37
N PRO A 49 -15.90 11.77 -7.45
CA PRO A 49 -15.34 12.98 -6.87
C PRO A 49 -13.99 12.74 -6.18
N CYS A 50 -13.06 13.69 -6.30
CA CYS A 50 -11.72 13.58 -5.75
C CYS A 50 -11.17 14.89 -5.20
N GLN A 51 -10.19 14.78 -4.31
CA GLN A 51 -9.41 15.89 -3.78
C GLN A 51 -8.04 15.96 -4.45
N PRO A 52 -7.41 17.16 -4.51
CA PRO A 52 -6.11 17.31 -5.13
C PRO A 52 -5.07 16.39 -4.50
N ASN A 53 -4.30 15.69 -5.34
CA ASN A 53 -3.31 14.67 -4.98
C ASN A 53 -3.85 13.32 -4.48
N ASP A 54 -5.17 13.11 -4.46
CA ASP A 54 -5.71 11.77 -4.31
C ASP A 54 -5.16 10.84 -5.41
N GLN A 55 -5.00 9.57 -5.06
CA GLN A 55 -4.55 8.53 -5.98
C GLN A 55 -5.56 7.38 -5.96
N ALA A 56 -5.80 6.78 -7.11
CA ALA A 56 -6.71 5.66 -7.26
C ALA A 56 -6.25 4.70 -8.35
N CYS A 57 -6.83 3.49 -8.35
CA CYS A 57 -6.86 2.65 -9.55
C CYS A 57 -8.23 2.84 -10.22
N ILE A 58 -8.27 3.38 -11.44
CA ILE A 58 -9.52 3.61 -12.20
C ILE A 58 -9.37 2.91 -13.54
N ASP A 59 -10.31 2.04 -13.88
CA ASP A 59 -10.27 1.24 -15.13
C ASP A 59 -8.91 0.56 -15.35
N SER A 60 -8.35 -0.04 -14.30
CA SER A 60 -7.02 -0.65 -14.27
C SER A 60 -5.82 0.28 -14.55
N SER A 61 -6.05 1.59 -14.65
CA SER A 61 -5.01 2.62 -14.82
C SER A 61 -4.67 3.24 -13.47
N PHE A 62 -3.43 3.68 -13.29
CA PHE A 62 -3.07 4.52 -12.16
C PHE A 62 -3.69 5.89 -12.38
N ALA A 63 -4.36 6.44 -11.37
CA ALA A 63 -5.02 7.73 -11.47
C ALA A 63 -4.53 8.69 -10.39
N LYS A 64 -4.31 9.95 -10.77
CA LYS A 64 -4.02 11.06 -9.84
C LYS A 64 -5.01 12.20 -10.06
N CYS A 65 -5.58 12.71 -8.97
CA CYS A 65 -6.50 13.83 -9.03
C CYS A 65 -5.75 15.16 -9.04
N PHE A 66 -6.15 16.08 -9.92
CA PHE A 66 -5.59 17.42 -10.03
C PHE A 66 -6.69 18.45 -10.24
N THR A 67 -6.44 19.68 -9.80
CA THR A 67 -7.32 20.82 -10.05
C THR A 67 -7.00 21.41 -11.42
N THR A 68 -8.00 21.59 -12.27
CA THR A 68 -7.90 22.19 -13.61
C THR A 68 -9.10 23.12 -13.88
N LEU A 69 -9.04 23.85 -14.98
CA LEU A 69 -10.19 24.61 -15.50
C LEU A 69 -11.01 23.72 -16.44
N ASN A 70 -12.33 23.74 -16.31
CA ASN A 70 -13.23 23.18 -17.32
C ASN A 70 -13.40 24.15 -18.51
N ASP A 71 -14.15 23.74 -19.54
CA ASP A 71 -14.42 24.56 -20.73
C ASP A 71 -15.17 25.87 -20.41
N ALA A 72 -15.82 25.97 -19.26
CA ALA A 72 -16.50 27.17 -18.76
C ALA A 72 -15.59 28.09 -17.92
N GLY A 73 -14.33 27.71 -17.69
CA GLY A 73 -13.37 28.48 -16.90
C GLY A 73 -13.52 28.32 -15.38
N GLU A 74 -14.18 27.26 -14.91
CA GLU A 74 -14.36 26.97 -13.48
C GLU A 74 -13.30 25.99 -12.98
N LEU A 75 -12.84 26.17 -11.74
CA LEU A 75 -11.91 25.23 -11.10
C LEU A 75 -12.65 23.95 -10.70
N VAL A 76 -12.22 22.83 -11.28
CA VAL A 76 -12.75 21.50 -11.01
C VAL A 76 -11.62 20.52 -10.71
N ASN A 77 -11.91 19.50 -9.92
CA ASN A 77 -10.98 18.40 -9.65
C ASN A 77 -11.29 17.25 -10.59
N VAL A 78 -10.29 16.76 -11.31
CA VAL A 78 -10.44 15.68 -12.29
C VAL A 78 -9.33 14.65 -12.14
N TRP A 79 -9.64 13.40 -12.49
CA TRP A 79 -8.67 12.32 -12.53
C TRP A 79 -7.83 12.36 -13.81
N SER A 80 -6.51 12.30 -13.67
CA SER A 80 -5.57 11.98 -14.76
C SER A 80 -5.30 10.50 -14.73
N LEU A 81 -5.55 9.79 -15.82
CA LEU A 81 -5.28 8.35 -15.92
C LEU A 81 -3.94 8.15 -16.64
N ASP A 82 -3.05 7.42 -15.98
CA ASP A 82 -1.81 6.90 -16.53
C ASP A 82 -1.94 5.38 -16.71
N LYS A 83 -1.94 4.94 -17.98
CA LYS A 83 -2.16 3.54 -18.30
C LYS A 83 -0.92 2.74 -17.95
N CYS A 84 -1.11 1.62 -17.27
CA CYS A 84 -0.05 0.66 -17.05
C CYS A 84 0.44 0.06 -18.38
N ASN A 85 1.72 -0.33 -18.41
CA ASN A 85 2.30 -1.04 -19.54
C ASN A 85 1.54 -2.34 -19.83
N ALA A 86 1.67 -2.84 -21.07
CA ALA A 86 0.97 -4.04 -21.52
C ALA A 86 1.17 -5.23 -20.56
N GLY A 87 0.07 -5.88 -20.18
CA GLY A 87 0.05 -7.01 -19.25
C GLY A 87 0.05 -6.64 -17.76
N LEU A 88 0.11 -5.35 -17.43
CA LEU A 88 0.02 -4.85 -16.05
C LEU A 88 -1.28 -4.09 -15.82
N SER A 89 -1.72 -4.04 -14.56
CA SER A 89 -2.83 -3.23 -14.09
C SER A 89 -2.45 -2.49 -12.82
N CYS A 90 -3.12 -1.37 -12.56
CA CYS A 90 -3.02 -0.69 -11.28
C CYS A 90 -3.58 -1.61 -10.19
N VAL A 91 -2.73 -1.92 -9.21
CA VAL A 91 -3.06 -2.74 -8.05
C VAL A 91 -2.63 -2.04 -6.76
N VAL A 92 -3.23 -2.45 -5.65
CA VAL A 92 -2.88 -1.96 -4.31
C VAL A 92 -2.05 -3.02 -3.59
N LEU A 93 -0.85 -2.65 -3.15
CA LEU A 93 0.10 -3.55 -2.49
C LEU A 93 0.38 -3.08 -1.06
N PRO A 94 0.48 -4.00 -0.08
CA PRO A 94 0.86 -3.64 1.28
C PRO A 94 2.32 -3.15 1.33
N LEU A 95 2.56 -2.10 2.13
CA LEU A 95 3.92 -1.71 2.48
C LEU A 95 4.52 -2.69 3.50
N VAL A 96 5.81 -2.99 3.37
CA VAL A 96 6.46 -4.08 4.11
C VAL A 96 7.06 -3.63 5.45
N ASN A 97 7.59 -2.41 5.49
CA ASN A 97 8.36 -1.87 6.63
C ASN A 97 7.79 -0.55 7.15
N SER A 98 6.58 -0.19 6.74
CA SER A 98 5.91 1.06 7.12
C SER A 98 4.41 0.88 7.04
N ARG A 99 3.64 1.68 7.79
CA ARG A 99 2.17 1.64 7.75
C ARG A 99 1.65 2.18 6.41
N GLY A 100 0.68 1.50 5.82
CA GLY A 100 0.00 1.91 4.60
C GLY A 100 0.15 0.95 3.43
N VAL A 101 -0.19 1.45 2.25
CA VAL A 101 -0.22 0.70 0.99
C VAL A 101 0.42 1.54 -0.12
N SER A 102 0.69 0.91 -1.25
CA SER A 102 1.20 1.55 -2.46
C SER A 102 0.35 1.15 -3.65
N LEU A 103 0.07 2.10 -4.54
CA LEU A 103 -0.57 1.85 -5.83
C LEU A 103 0.53 1.73 -6.89
N VAL A 104 0.56 0.63 -7.62
CA VAL A 104 1.57 0.38 -8.65
C VAL A 104 0.98 -0.38 -9.82
N CYS A 105 1.65 -0.33 -10.97
CA CYS A 105 1.37 -1.21 -12.08
C CYS A 105 2.05 -2.56 -11.86
N ALA A 106 1.28 -3.62 -11.64
CA ALA A 106 1.77 -4.98 -11.49
C ALA A 106 0.72 -5.98 -12.01
N THR A 107 1.01 -7.27 -11.88
CA THR A 107 0.01 -8.31 -12.20
C THR A 107 -0.89 -8.58 -11.00
N GLU A 108 -2.10 -9.11 -11.24
CA GLU A 108 -2.98 -9.54 -10.17
C GLU A 108 -2.37 -10.68 -9.35
N GLN A 109 -1.59 -11.57 -10.00
CA GLN A 109 -0.89 -12.62 -9.28
C GLN A 109 0.13 -12.05 -8.29
N GLU A 110 0.93 -11.06 -8.70
CA GLU A 110 1.88 -10.39 -7.80
C GLU A 110 1.16 -9.72 -6.62
N ARG A 111 -0.01 -9.11 -6.87
CA ARG A 111 -0.84 -8.53 -5.81
C ARG A 111 -1.22 -9.58 -4.76
N LEU A 112 -1.73 -10.71 -5.20
CA LEU A 112 -2.15 -11.81 -4.34
C LEU A 112 -0.97 -12.40 -3.56
N ASP A 113 0.16 -12.63 -4.23
CA ASP A 113 1.36 -13.18 -3.60
C ASP A 113 1.87 -12.26 -2.48
N ARG A 114 1.90 -10.93 -2.71
CA ARG A 114 2.35 -9.96 -1.70
C ARG A 114 1.39 -9.80 -0.54
N ILE A 115 0.09 -9.97 -0.76
CA ILE A 115 -0.91 -10.04 0.32
C ILE A 115 -0.69 -11.30 1.16
N ALA A 116 -0.49 -12.45 0.53
CA ALA A 116 -0.22 -13.71 1.22
C ALA A 116 1.07 -13.63 2.06
N GLN A 117 2.15 -13.07 1.48
CA GLN A 117 3.42 -12.85 2.18
C GLN A 117 3.27 -11.92 3.39
N ALA A 118 2.50 -10.83 3.26
CA ALA A 118 2.27 -9.91 4.36
C ALA A 118 1.51 -10.56 5.54
N ARG A 119 0.64 -11.54 5.26
CA ARG A 119 -0.13 -12.29 6.27
C ARG A 119 0.64 -13.46 6.90
N ALA A 120 1.60 -14.01 6.17
CA ALA A 120 2.43 -15.12 6.65
C ALA A 120 3.59 -14.69 7.55
N ALA A 121 3.91 -13.38 7.58
CA ALA A 121 4.95 -12.79 8.41
C ALA A 121 4.59 -12.74 9.90
#